data_AF-A0A1W2APF4-F1
#
_entry.id   AF-A0A1W2APF4-F1
#
_cell.length_a   1.000
_cell.length_b   1.000
_cell.length_c   1.000
_cell.angle_alpha   90.00
_cell.angle_beta   90.00
_cell.angle_gamma   90.00
#
_symmetry.space_group_name_H-M   'P 1'
#
loop_
_entity.id
_entity.type
_entity.pdbx_description
1 polymer ?
#
loop_
_entity_poly.entity_id
_entity_poly.type
_entity_poly.pdbx_seq_one_letter_code
_entity_poly.pdbx_strand_id
1 'polypeptide(L)'
;MDMEFRPMIPAERNYSYTQSQQIIMQTGCIGHLRGDMDTDGNGFFTSWDDHRSDLKTDEFKQEFDTVINMLRFDKRFGGVLKNRSSLSSYCYGHPDSGFEGNYSKEFGFRADTDQYSYMLRLNPNKGEYNLYCYCYKHDWLDSHIKNTEKGIRFITPNYDEKFRIPDGDRIRILLSDGKTLDQTCRYIDEYHLEVGRNLYHICEFAERMEQNGNTIIPLRSALPETCYGTLSDTGEVIIIKKAETGYYKTDIEGGDKEQNRQLADEYNRKLGVSKAQAEAMSAGSLFGWGVPGADPKNYDMDGNFSNRRSRDRGDAR
;
A
#
# COMPACT_ATOMS: atom_id res chain seq x y z
N MET A 1 7.10 -23.38 -21.39
CA MET A 1 7.56 -22.42 -20.38
C MET A 1 6.71 -22.62 -19.14
N ASP A 2 7.36 -22.72 -17.98
CA ASP A 2 6.67 -22.73 -16.70
C ASP A 2 6.40 -21.30 -16.28
N MET A 3 5.23 -21.05 -15.69
CA MET A 3 4.81 -19.72 -15.29
C MET A 3 3.78 -19.84 -14.16
N GLU A 4 4.05 -19.18 -13.04
CA GLU A 4 3.05 -18.99 -11.99
C GLU A 4 2.19 -17.78 -12.32
N PHE A 5 0.88 -17.87 -12.07
CA PHE A 5 -0.04 -16.74 -12.24
C PHE A 5 -1.02 -16.68 -11.08
N ARG A 6 -1.00 -15.57 -10.33
CA ARG A 6 -1.77 -15.42 -9.09
C ARG A 6 -2.23 -13.98 -8.85
N PRO A 7 -3.25 -13.76 -8.00
CA PRO A 7 -3.55 -12.44 -7.48
C PRO A 7 -2.32 -11.77 -6.83
N MET A 8 -2.20 -10.45 -6.98
CA MET A 8 -1.18 -9.67 -6.28
C MET A 8 -1.52 -9.52 -4.80
N ILE A 9 -0.50 -9.61 -3.95
CA ILE A 9 -0.62 -9.17 -2.56
C ILE A 9 -0.58 -7.63 -2.48
N PRO A 10 -1.06 -6.99 -1.40
CA PRO A 10 -1.11 -5.52 -1.31
C PRO A 10 0.22 -4.81 -1.60
N ALA A 11 1.34 -5.34 -1.09
CA ALA A 11 2.67 -4.75 -1.28
C ALA A 11 3.13 -4.73 -2.76
N GLU A 12 2.60 -5.63 -3.59
CA GLU A 12 2.95 -5.76 -5.00
C GLU A 12 2.21 -4.75 -5.90
N ARG A 13 1.04 -4.25 -5.46
CA ARG A 13 0.13 -3.44 -6.29
C ARG A 13 0.78 -2.14 -6.76
N ASN A 14 1.66 -1.55 -5.94
CA ASN A 14 2.40 -0.34 -6.31
C ASN A 14 3.21 -0.54 -7.60
N TYR A 15 3.74 -1.73 -7.85
CA TYR A 15 4.56 -2.08 -9.03
C TYR A 15 3.72 -2.42 -10.26
N SER A 16 2.41 -2.19 -10.22
CA SER A 16 1.54 -2.23 -11.38
C SER A 16 1.28 -0.84 -11.98
N TYR A 17 1.97 0.19 -11.50
CA TYR A 17 1.93 1.57 -11.98
C TYR A 17 3.34 2.09 -12.29
N THR A 18 3.41 3.19 -13.05
CA THR A 18 4.68 3.87 -13.34
C THR A 18 5.31 4.36 -12.04
N GLN A 19 6.56 3.95 -11.82
CA GLN A 19 7.36 4.31 -10.66
C GLN A 19 8.27 5.50 -10.97
N SER A 20 8.93 6.03 -9.94
CA SER A 20 10.03 6.96 -10.13
C SER A 20 11.21 6.28 -10.83
N GLN A 21 12.12 7.10 -11.38
CA GLN A 21 13.35 6.59 -11.99
C GLN A 21 14.19 5.79 -10.99
N GLN A 22 14.24 6.20 -9.72
CA GLN A 22 15.01 5.49 -8.70
C GLN A 22 14.50 4.06 -8.49
N ILE A 23 13.18 3.89 -8.36
CA ILE A 23 12.57 2.56 -8.19
C ILE A 23 12.68 1.76 -9.50
N ILE A 24 12.44 2.37 -10.67
CA ILE A 24 12.63 1.72 -11.99
C ILE A 24 14.02 1.08 -12.09
N MET A 25 15.06 1.82 -11.68
CA MET A 25 16.44 1.33 -11.70
C MET A 25 16.66 0.17 -10.73
N GLN A 26 16.14 0.26 -9.49
CA GLN A 26 16.32 -0.74 -8.44
C GLN A 26 15.56 -2.05 -8.72
N THR A 27 14.37 -1.97 -9.32
CA THR A 27 13.53 -3.15 -9.62
C THR A 27 13.81 -3.73 -11.00
N GLY A 28 14.63 -3.08 -11.82
CA GLY A 28 14.88 -3.51 -13.20
C GLY A 28 13.60 -3.49 -14.04
N CYS A 29 12.80 -2.43 -13.91
CA CYS A 29 11.58 -2.26 -14.70
C CYS A 29 11.95 -2.02 -16.17
N ILE A 30 11.75 -3.01 -17.03
CA ILE A 30 12.16 -3.00 -18.44
C ILE A 30 11.29 -2.04 -19.24
N GLY A 31 9.99 -2.08 -18.98
CA GLY A 31 8.99 -1.33 -19.68
C GLY A 31 7.60 -1.82 -19.29
N HIS A 32 6.59 -1.29 -19.97
CA HIS A 32 5.25 -1.84 -19.81
C HIS A 32 4.49 -1.87 -21.13
N LEU A 33 3.63 -2.87 -21.24
CA LEU A 33 2.64 -2.98 -22.29
C LEU A 33 1.32 -2.41 -21.78
N ARG A 34 0.67 -1.60 -22.60
CA ARG A 34 -0.72 -1.16 -22.39
C ARG A 34 -1.59 -1.74 -23.50
N GLY A 35 -2.73 -2.31 -23.14
CA GLY A 35 -3.64 -2.98 -24.06
C GLY A 35 -5.09 -2.46 -23.98
N ASP A 36 -5.73 -2.40 -25.14
CA ASP A 36 -7.15 -2.05 -25.34
C ASP A 36 -7.86 -3.18 -26.11
N MET A 37 -9.05 -3.57 -25.66
CA MET A 37 -9.81 -4.67 -26.25
C MET A 37 -10.92 -4.20 -27.23
N ASP A 38 -10.79 -3.00 -27.78
CA ASP A 38 -11.71 -2.39 -28.74
C ASP A 38 -13.15 -2.19 -28.23
N THR A 39 -13.95 -1.50 -29.05
CA THR A 39 -15.34 -1.16 -28.80
C THR A 39 -16.20 -2.40 -28.61
N ASP A 40 -16.01 -3.43 -29.44
CA ASP A 40 -16.77 -4.69 -29.41
C ASP A 40 -16.25 -5.67 -28.33
N GLY A 41 -15.06 -5.41 -27.77
CA GLY A 41 -14.44 -6.22 -26.73
C GLY A 41 -13.60 -7.39 -27.26
N ASN A 42 -13.47 -7.58 -28.57
CA ASN A 42 -12.75 -8.69 -29.19
C ASN A 42 -11.37 -8.32 -29.73
N GLY A 43 -11.06 -7.02 -29.82
CA GLY A 43 -9.75 -6.54 -30.22
C GLY A 43 -8.66 -6.82 -29.18
N PHE A 44 -7.40 -6.60 -29.57
CA PHE A 44 -6.27 -6.59 -28.67
C PHE A 44 -5.18 -5.69 -29.25
N PHE A 45 -5.36 -4.39 -29.09
CA PHE A 45 -4.45 -3.37 -29.56
C PHE A 45 -3.50 -2.99 -28.43
N THR A 46 -2.20 -2.97 -28.71
CA THR A 46 -1.19 -2.76 -27.67
C THR A 46 -0.18 -1.69 -28.05
N SER A 47 0.26 -0.92 -27.06
CA SER A 47 1.43 -0.05 -27.13
C SER A 47 2.46 -0.48 -26.09
N TRP A 48 3.73 -0.13 -26.31
CA TRP A 48 4.82 -0.38 -25.39
C TRP A 48 5.50 0.93 -25.02
N ASP A 49 5.85 1.07 -23.74
CA ASP A 49 6.61 2.19 -23.20
C ASP A 49 7.88 1.65 -22.53
N ASP A 50 9.04 2.13 -22.98
CA ASP A 50 10.35 1.73 -22.48
C ASP A 50 10.72 2.45 -21.16
N HIS A 51 11.25 1.71 -20.18
CA HIS A 51 11.77 2.25 -18.92
C HIS A 51 13.27 1.97 -18.79
N ARG A 52 13.69 0.70 -18.97
CA ARG A 52 15.09 0.25 -19.04
C ARG A 52 15.32 -0.47 -20.36
N SER A 53 15.48 0.32 -21.42
CA SER A 53 15.69 -0.20 -22.77
C SER A 53 16.94 -1.07 -22.90
N ASP A 54 17.94 -0.85 -22.05
CA ASP A 54 19.15 -1.68 -21.94
C ASP A 54 18.86 -3.11 -21.45
N LEU A 55 17.75 -3.33 -20.75
CA LEU A 55 17.30 -4.66 -20.29
C LEU A 55 16.32 -5.35 -21.25
N LYS A 56 15.89 -4.67 -22.32
CA LYS A 56 14.94 -5.20 -23.31
C LYS A 56 15.64 -6.04 -24.38
N THR A 57 16.23 -7.15 -23.94
CA THR A 57 16.96 -8.08 -24.81
C THR A 57 16.02 -8.83 -25.76
N ASP A 58 16.57 -9.52 -26.76
CA ASP A 58 15.76 -10.32 -27.67
C ASP A 58 15.18 -11.57 -27.00
N GLU A 59 15.88 -12.12 -26.01
CA GLU A 59 15.39 -13.19 -25.15
C GLU A 59 14.17 -12.74 -24.35
N PHE A 60 14.24 -11.55 -23.72
CA PHE A 60 13.10 -10.97 -23.02
C PHE A 60 11.89 -10.79 -23.95
N LYS A 61 12.09 -10.27 -25.17
CA LYS A 61 10.98 -10.06 -26.12
C LYS A 61 10.30 -11.37 -26.50
N GLN A 62 11.08 -12.41 -26.82
CA GLN A 62 10.55 -13.72 -27.19
C GLN A 62 9.79 -14.37 -26.03
N GLU A 63 10.33 -14.26 -24.81
CA GLU A 63 9.66 -14.74 -23.61
C GLU A 63 8.38 -13.96 -23.32
N PHE A 64 8.42 -12.63 -23.41
CA PHE A 64 7.27 -11.77 -23.17
C PHE A 64 6.13 -12.06 -24.17
N ASP A 65 6.46 -12.24 -25.45
CA ASP A 65 5.49 -12.66 -26.47
C ASP A 65 4.86 -14.02 -26.11
N THR A 66 5.66 -14.94 -25.58
CA THR A 66 5.18 -16.26 -25.11
C THR A 66 4.23 -16.10 -23.92
N VAL A 67 4.58 -15.30 -22.93
CA VAL A 67 3.77 -15.02 -21.74
C VAL A 67 2.43 -14.39 -22.12
N ILE A 68 2.42 -13.34 -22.96
CA ILE A 68 1.19 -12.71 -23.43
C ILE A 68 0.31 -13.72 -24.20
N ASN A 69 0.89 -14.52 -25.08
CA ASN A 69 0.13 -15.53 -25.81
C ASN A 69 -0.44 -16.62 -24.89
N MET A 70 0.29 -17.05 -23.87
CA MET A 70 -0.22 -17.98 -22.85
C MET A 70 -1.40 -17.37 -22.09
N LEU A 71 -1.30 -16.12 -21.62
CA LEU A 71 -2.40 -15.44 -20.93
C LEU A 71 -3.61 -15.19 -21.84
N ARG A 72 -3.44 -15.13 -23.16
CA ARG A 72 -4.53 -14.95 -24.13
C ARG A 72 -5.22 -16.26 -24.49
N PHE A 73 -4.48 -17.36 -24.63
CA PHE A 73 -4.99 -18.55 -25.33
C PHE A 73 -4.87 -19.85 -24.54
N ASP A 74 -4.01 -19.90 -23.52
CA ASP A 74 -3.85 -21.09 -22.69
C ASP A 74 -4.93 -21.13 -21.60
N LYS A 75 -5.68 -22.24 -21.58
CA LYS A 75 -6.77 -22.46 -20.62
C LYS A 75 -6.28 -22.58 -19.18
N ARG A 76 -5.00 -22.93 -18.97
CA ARG A 76 -4.39 -23.01 -17.62
C ARG A 76 -4.43 -21.66 -16.89
N PHE A 77 -4.36 -20.55 -17.63
CA PHE A 77 -4.44 -19.19 -17.10
C PHE A 77 -5.79 -18.52 -17.42
N GLY A 78 -6.82 -19.33 -17.69
CA GLY A 78 -8.17 -18.88 -17.96
C GLY A 78 -8.39 -18.16 -19.29
N GLY A 79 -7.36 -18.01 -20.13
CA GLY A 79 -7.43 -17.12 -21.31
C GLY A 79 -7.82 -15.69 -20.93
N VAL A 80 -7.34 -15.22 -19.77
CA VAL A 80 -7.71 -13.93 -19.16
C VAL A 80 -7.57 -12.75 -20.13
N LEU A 81 -6.61 -12.79 -21.05
CA LEU A 81 -6.38 -11.72 -22.04
C LEU A 81 -7.03 -11.97 -23.40
N LYS A 82 -7.87 -13.01 -23.56
CA LYS A 82 -8.46 -13.37 -24.84
C LYS A 82 -9.30 -12.24 -25.44
N ASN A 83 -10.20 -11.69 -24.63
CA ASN A 83 -11.16 -10.64 -24.96
C ASN A 83 -11.75 -10.05 -23.66
N ARG A 84 -12.49 -8.94 -23.75
CA ARG A 84 -12.98 -8.21 -22.56
C ARG A 84 -13.92 -9.05 -21.69
N SER A 85 -14.72 -9.92 -22.29
CA SER A 85 -15.60 -10.84 -21.55
C SER A 85 -14.82 -11.87 -20.73
N SER A 86 -13.74 -12.42 -21.28
CA SER A 86 -12.87 -13.38 -20.58
C SER A 86 -12.11 -12.70 -19.44
N LEU A 87 -11.57 -11.50 -19.71
CA LEU A 87 -10.92 -10.66 -18.71
C LEU A 87 -11.87 -10.33 -17.55
N SER A 88 -13.07 -9.85 -17.86
CA SER A 88 -14.10 -9.53 -16.87
C SER A 88 -14.48 -10.74 -16.02
N SER A 89 -14.74 -11.88 -16.65
CA SER A 89 -15.08 -13.13 -15.96
C SER A 89 -13.95 -13.57 -15.01
N TYR A 90 -12.69 -13.45 -15.45
CA TYR A 90 -11.54 -13.80 -14.63
C TYR A 90 -11.37 -12.85 -13.44
N CYS A 91 -11.45 -11.54 -13.66
CA CYS A 91 -11.35 -10.53 -12.61
C CYS A 91 -12.42 -10.73 -11.52
N TYR A 92 -13.68 -10.84 -11.90
CA TYR A 92 -14.78 -11.02 -10.95
C TYR A 92 -14.80 -12.42 -10.31
N GLY A 93 -14.20 -13.42 -10.96
CA GLY A 93 -13.95 -14.73 -10.37
C GLY A 93 -12.84 -14.76 -9.31
N HIS A 94 -12.01 -13.71 -9.24
CA HIS A 94 -10.91 -13.57 -8.27
C HIS A 94 -11.04 -12.26 -7.47
N PRO A 95 -12.05 -12.12 -6.60
CA PRO A 95 -12.33 -10.86 -5.91
C PRO A 95 -11.17 -10.34 -5.08
N ASP A 96 -10.30 -11.21 -4.55
CA ASP A 96 -9.11 -10.85 -3.75
C ASP A 96 -8.03 -10.12 -4.56
N SER A 97 -8.07 -10.22 -5.90
CA SER A 97 -7.21 -9.44 -6.79
C SER A 97 -7.69 -7.99 -6.94
N GLY A 98 -8.90 -7.67 -6.51
CA GLY A 98 -9.51 -6.36 -6.67
C GLY A 98 -8.98 -5.32 -5.67
N PHE A 99 -8.75 -4.10 -6.15
CA PHE A 99 -8.42 -2.95 -5.31
C PHE A 99 -8.94 -1.64 -5.92
N GLU A 100 -9.09 -0.61 -5.08
CA GLU A 100 -9.48 0.72 -5.55
C GLU A 100 -8.32 1.34 -6.33
N GLY A 101 -8.53 1.55 -7.63
CA GLY A 101 -7.61 2.27 -8.50
C GLY A 101 -7.84 3.77 -8.47
N ASN A 102 -7.24 4.48 -9.43
CA ASN A 102 -7.35 5.95 -9.50
C ASN A 102 -8.75 6.44 -9.92
N TYR A 103 -9.49 5.65 -10.69
CA TYR A 103 -10.78 6.04 -11.29
C TYR A 103 -11.88 5.03 -11.02
N SER A 104 -11.53 3.75 -10.95
CA SER A 104 -12.45 2.64 -10.79
C SER A 104 -11.73 1.48 -10.11
N LYS A 105 -12.50 0.46 -9.72
CA LYS A 105 -11.96 -0.79 -9.21
C LYS A 105 -11.11 -1.48 -10.28
N GLU A 106 -9.87 -1.75 -9.95
CA GLU A 106 -8.90 -2.45 -10.79
C GLU A 106 -8.59 -3.83 -10.21
N PHE A 107 -7.99 -4.72 -11.01
CA PHE A 107 -7.64 -6.09 -10.60
C PHE A 107 -6.18 -6.39 -10.88
N GLY A 108 -5.44 -6.83 -9.87
CA GLY A 108 -3.99 -7.03 -9.92
C GLY A 108 -3.60 -8.50 -9.94
N PHE A 109 -2.81 -8.91 -10.93
CA PHE A 109 -2.24 -10.25 -11.01
C PHE A 109 -0.74 -10.20 -11.29
N ARG A 110 0.00 -11.11 -10.65
CA ARG A 110 1.42 -11.31 -10.90
C ARG A 110 1.61 -12.60 -11.68
N ALA A 111 2.35 -12.53 -12.78
CA ALA A 111 2.89 -13.69 -13.47
C ALA A 111 4.40 -13.75 -13.28
N ASP A 112 4.92 -14.90 -12.89
CA ASP A 112 6.36 -15.11 -12.70
C ASP A 112 6.87 -16.20 -13.61
N THR A 113 7.99 -15.91 -14.26
CA THR A 113 8.86 -16.89 -14.92
C THR A 113 10.17 -16.97 -14.14
N ASP A 114 11.11 -17.79 -14.62
CA ASP A 114 12.43 -17.92 -14.01
C ASP A 114 13.20 -16.58 -13.94
N GLN A 115 13.08 -15.74 -14.98
CA GLN A 115 13.92 -14.53 -15.10
C GLN A 115 13.17 -13.21 -14.92
N TYR A 116 11.84 -13.23 -15.04
CA TYR A 116 11.03 -12.02 -15.10
C TYR A 116 9.75 -12.14 -14.28
N SER A 117 9.29 -10.99 -13.80
CA SER A 117 8.00 -10.83 -13.15
C SER A 117 7.16 -9.83 -13.94
N TYR A 118 5.90 -10.17 -14.15
CA TYR A 118 4.93 -9.42 -14.92
C TYR A 118 3.81 -8.98 -13.98
N MET A 119 3.68 -7.67 -13.80
CA MET A 119 2.69 -7.05 -12.93
C MET A 119 1.52 -6.55 -13.77
N LEU A 120 0.43 -7.32 -13.79
CA LEU A 120 -0.76 -7.04 -14.58
C LEU A 120 -1.79 -6.27 -13.78
N ARG A 121 -2.11 -5.05 -14.24
CA ARG A 121 -3.28 -4.28 -13.80
C ARG A 121 -4.36 -4.38 -14.87
N LEU A 122 -5.47 -5.00 -14.52
CA LEU A 122 -6.57 -5.29 -15.43
C LEU A 122 -7.79 -4.44 -15.11
N ASN A 123 -8.46 -3.99 -16.17
CA ASN A 123 -9.68 -3.22 -16.08
C ASN A 123 -10.77 -3.83 -16.98
N PRO A 124 -11.90 -4.31 -16.44
CA PRO A 124 -12.95 -4.98 -17.21
C PRO A 124 -13.89 -4.01 -17.96
N ASN A 125 -13.77 -2.70 -17.75
CA ASN A 125 -14.73 -1.73 -18.25
C ASN A 125 -14.48 -1.37 -19.72
N LYS A 126 -15.57 -1.00 -20.40
CA LYS A 126 -15.52 -0.49 -21.77
C LYS A 126 -15.09 0.98 -21.77
N GLY A 127 -14.20 1.35 -22.68
CA GLY A 127 -13.70 2.73 -22.81
C GLY A 127 -12.50 3.05 -21.92
N GLU A 128 -12.01 2.06 -21.17
CA GLU A 128 -10.77 2.13 -20.39
C GLU A 128 -9.75 1.15 -20.99
N TYR A 129 -8.45 1.45 -20.87
CA TYR A 129 -7.41 0.49 -21.22
C TYR A 129 -7.56 -0.76 -20.35
N ASN A 130 -7.79 -1.90 -20.98
CA ASN A 130 -8.13 -3.13 -20.28
C ASN A 130 -6.92 -3.80 -19.62
N LEU A 131 -5.70 -3.47 -20.06
CA LEU A 131 -4.47 -4.10 -19.58
C LEU A 131 -3.35 -3.08 -19.42
N TYR A 132 -2.66 -3.14 -18.30
CA TYR A 132 -1.28 -2.70 -18.14
C TYR A 132 -0.46 -3.89 -17.64
N CYS A 133 0.68 -4.17 -18.28
CA CYS A 133 1.60 -5.23 -17.88
C CYS A 133 3.00 -4.64 -17.72
N TYR A 134 3.41 -4.38 -16.48
CA TYR A 134 4.75 -3.90 -16.16
C TYR A 134 5.71 -5.08 -16.03
N CYS A 135 6.84 -5.01 -16.72
CA CYS A 135 7.78 -6.12 -16.86
C CYS A 135 9.06 -5.82 -16.08
N TYR A 136 9.44 -6.71 -15.17
CA TYR A 136 10.57 -6.54 -14.26
C TYR A 136 11.54 -7.72 -14.34
N LYS A 137 12.81 -7.49 -13.96
CA LYS A 137 13.71 -8.57 -13.56
C LYS A 137 13.19 -9.17 -12.24
N HIS A 138 12.92 -10.47 -12.23
CA HIS A 138 12.29 -11.17 -11.10
C HIS A 138 13.05 -10.91 -9.78
N ASP A 139 14.32 -11.31 -9.72
CA ASP A 139 15.14 -11.19 -8.51
C ASP A 139 15.27 -9.75 -8.00
N TRP A 140 15.27 -8.77 -8.90
CA TRP A 140 15.45 -7.37 -8.54
C TRP A 140 14.17 -6.80 -7.92
N LEU A 141 13.02 -7.11 -8.52
CA LEU A 141 11.72 -6.74 -7.98
C LEU A 141 11.52 -7.36 -6.60
N ASP A 142 11.75 -8.66 -6.45
CA ASP A 142 11.52 -9.37 -5.19
C ASP A 142 12.48 -8.93 -4.09
N SER A 143 13.74 -8.70 -4.42
CA SER A 143 14.70 -8.14 -3.46
C SER A 143 14.26 -6.75 -2.99
N HIS A 144 13.79 -5.89 -3.89
CA HIS A 144 13.30 -4.57 -3.53
C HIS A 144 12.02 -4.64 -2.68
N ILE A 145 11.01 -5.42 -3.09
CA ILE A 145 9.76 -5.62 -2.32
C ILE A 145 10.08 -6.14 -0.92
N LYS A 146 10.95 -7.14 -0.80
CA LYS A 146 11.38 -7.67 0.49
C LYS A 146 12.07 -6.61 1.36
N ASN A 147 12.88 -5.73 0.76
CA ASN A 147 13.49 -4.63 1.50
C ASN A 147 12.45 -3.61 2.00
N THR A 148 11.34 -3.41 1.28
CA THR A 148 10.27 -2.50 1.73
C THR A 148 9.60 -2.94 3.03
N GLU A 149 9.66 -4.23 3.40
CA GLU A 149 9.11 -4.76 4.66
C GLU A 149 9.76 -4.13 5.91
N LYS A 150 10.99 -3.59 5.76
CA LYS A 150 11.68 -2.83 6.82
C LYS A 150 10.94 -1.53 7.16
N GLY A 151 10.11 -1.03 6.25
CA GLY A 151 9.36 0.21 6.37
C GLY A 151 10.23 1.46 6.21
N ILE A 152 9.57 2.55 5.83
CA ILE A 152 10.18 3.87 5.62
C ILE A 152 10.39 4.53 6.99
N ARG A 153 11.64 4.87 7.28
CA ARG A 153 12.06 5.42 8.56
C ARG A 153 11.94 6.94 8.60
N PHE A 154 11.27 7.45 9.63
CA PHE A 154 11.22 8.88 9.95
C PHE A 154 11.98 9.15 11.23
N ILE A 155 12.92 10.10 11.19
CA ILE A 155 13.85 10.40 12.27
C ILE A 155 13.75 11.86 12.72
N THR A 156 14.35 12.16 13.87
CA THR A 156 14.75 13.52 14.25
C THR A 156 16.06 13.90 13.52
N PRO A 157 16.42 15.19 13.45
CA PRO A 157 17.74 15.61 12.95
C PRO A 157 18.91 14.99 13.72
N ASN A 158 18.70 14.63 14.99
CA ASN A 158 19.69 13.92 15.83
C ASN A 158 19.72 12.40 15.58
N TYR A 159 19.07 11.91 14.52
CA TYR A 159 19.07 10.50 14.11
C TYR A 159 18.22 9.54 14.96
N ASP A 160 17.42 10.08 15.89
CA ASP A 160 16.50 9.27 16.69
C ASP A 160 15.29 8.86 15.85
N GLU A 161 14.96 7.57 15.83
CA GLU A 161 13.77 7.10 15.11
C GLU A 161 12.48 7.55 15.81
N LYS A 162 11.64 8.29 15.09
CA LYS A 162 10.30 8.67 15.54
C LYS A 162 9.31 7.56 15.29
N PHE A 163 9.22 7.09 14.04
CA PHE A 163 8.33 6.00 13.62
C PHE A 163 8.75 5.44 12.27
N ARG A 164 8.08 4.35 11.88
CA ARG A 164 8.09 3.79 10.52
C ARG A 164 6.70 3.70 9.94
N ILE A 165 6.60 3.78 8.62
CA ILE A 165 5.39 3.46 7.85
C ILE A 165 5.72 2.42 6.76
N PRO A 166 4.76 1.57 6.35
CA PRO A 166 4.88 0.72 5.17
C PRO A 166 5.20 1.48 3.87
N ASP A 167 5.77 0.81 2.87
CA ASP A 167 5.91 1.40 1.52
C ASP A 167 4.54 1.69 0.91
N GLY A 168 4.38 2.88 0.34
CA GLY A 168 3.12 3.35 -0.25
C GLY A 168 2.18 4.03 0.74
N ASP A 169 2.44 3.98 2.04
CA ASP A 169 1.67 4.74 3.02
C ASP A 169 1.94 6.24 2.91
N ARG A 170 1.06 7.04 3.50
CA ARG A 170 1.12 8.50 3.44
C ARG A 170 1.59 9.09 4.76
N ILE A 171 2.06 10.32 4.70
CA ILE A 171 2.24 11.21 5.84
C ILE A 171 1.43 12.48 5.63
N ARG A 172 0.98 13.09 6.72
CA ARG A 172 0.47 14.46 6.77
C ARG A 172 1.56 15.37 7.30
N ILE A 173 1.91 16.37 6.50
CA ILE A 173 2.80 17.46 6.89
C ILE A 173 1.90 18.61 7.33
N LEU A 174 1.93 18.94 8.62
CA LEU A 174 1.34 20.15 9.16
C LEU A 174 2.35 21.28 9.03
N LEU A 175 2.04 22.25 8.19
CA LEU A 175 2.85 23.43 7.95
C LEU A 175 2.71 24.41 9.12
N SER A 176 3.74 25.25 9.31
CA SER A 176 3.74 26.28 10.36
C SER A 176 2.63 27.33 10.20
N ASP A 177 2.05 27.48 9.00
CA ASP A 177 0.89 28.34 8.73
C ASP A 177 -0.46 27.65 9.02
N GLY A 178 -0.44 26.41 9.55
CA GLY A 178 -1.62 25.62 9.88
C GLY A 178 -2.22 24.83 8.71
N LYS A 179 -1.71 24.99 7.48
CA LYS A 179 -2.14 24.16 6.34
C LYS A 179 -1.57 22.75 6.45
N THR A 180 -2.19 21.81 5.75
CA THR A 180 -1.76 20.42 5.72
C THR A 180 -1.49 19.96 4.30
N LEU A 181 -0.52 19.05 4.16
CA LEU A 181 -0.18 18.38 2.90
C LEU A 181 -0.03 16.89 3.15
N ASP A 182 -0.85 16.09 2.46
CA ASP A 182 -0.81 14.63 2.59
C ASP A 182 -0.01 14.03 1.41
N GLN A 183 1.16 13.46 1.68
CA GLN A 183 2.09 12.96 0.67
C GLN A 183 2.27 11.44 0.80
N THR A 184 2.20 10.72 -0.32
CA THR A 184 2.61 9.31 -0.40
C THR A 184 4.11 9.19 -0.24
N CYS A 185 4.55 8.18 0.50
CA CYS A 185 5.96 7.91 0.71
C CYS A 185 6.36 6.58 0.09
N ARG A 186 7.51 6.55 -0.58
CA ARG A 186 8.07 5.32 -1.15
C ARG A 186 9.43 4.98 -0.59
N TYR A 187 9.65 3.70 -0.32
CA TYR A 187 10.92 3.15 0.14
C TYR A 187 11.93 3.11 -1.00
N ILE A 188 13.15 3.61 -0.75
CA ILE A 188 14.26 3.51 -1.69
C ILE A 188 15.37 2.64 -1.09
N ASP A 189 15.82 2.99 0.12
CA ASP A 189 16.74 2.19 0.93
C ASP A 189 16.63 2.65 2.41
N GLU A 190 17.55 2.22 3.29
CA GLU A 190 17.53 2.58 4.71
C GLU A 190 17.78 4.07 5.00
N TYR A 191 18.32 4.81 4.04
CA TYR A 191 18.75 6.21 4.19
C TYR A 191 18.04 7.16 3.22
N HIS A 192 17.34 6.64 2.22
CA HIS A 192 16.60 7.41 1.24
C HIS A 192 15.13 7.03 1.18
N LEU A 193 14.29 8.04 0.95
CA LEU A 193 12.86 7.89 0.76
C LEU A 193 12.37 8.89 -0.27
N GLU A 194 11.24 8.56 -0.90
CA GLU A 194 10.48 9.54 -1.67
C GLU A 194 9.33 10.06 -0.82
N VAL A 195 9.09 11.37 -0.88
CA VAL A 195 7.90 12.02 -0.31
C VAL A 195 7.20 12.79 -1.42
N GLY A 196 6.08 12.24 -1.89
CA GLY A 196 5.44 12.65 -3.13
C GLY A 196 6.33 12.35 -4.34
N ARG A 197 6.83 13.41 -4.99
CA ARG A 197 7.70 13.30 -6.18
C ARG A 197 9.17 13.60 -5.90
N ASN A 198 9.52 13.86 -4.64
CA ASN A 198 10.85 14.30 -4.25
C ASN A 198 11.59 13.16 -3.54
N LEU A 199 12.81 12.89 -3.98
CA LEU A 199 13.76 11.99 -3.32
C LEU A 199 14.53 12.77 -2.24
N TYR A 200 14.65 12.19 -1.05
CA TYR A 200 15.40 12.78 0.06
C TYR A 200 16.33 11.76 0.70
N HIS A 201 17.43 12.24 1.26
CA HIS A 201 18.06 11.56 2.38
C HIS A 201 17.24 11.78 3.66
N ILE A 202 17.13 10.78 4.55
CA ILE A 202 16.28 10.87 5.75
C ILE A 202 16.65 12.04 6.67
N CYS A 203 17.94 12.39 6.80
CA CYS A 203 18.37 13.56 7.58
C CYS A 203 17.97 14.87 6.91
N GLU A 204 18.14 14.98 5.60
CA GLU A 204 17.77 16.17 4.84
C GLU A 204 16.26 16.44 5.00
N PHE A 205 15.44 15.40 4.92
CA PHE A 205 14.01 15.53 5.14
C PHE A 205 13.71 15.98 6.59
N ALA A 206 14.33 15.35 7.59
CA ALA A 206 14.12 15.71 9.00
C ALA A 206 14.52 17.16 9.30
N GLU A 207 15.70 17.59 8.86
CA GLU A 207 16.22 18.96 9.02
C GLU A 207 15.30 19.99 8.36
N ARG A 208 14.85 19.72 7.13
CA ARG A 208 13.92 20.62 6.43
C ARG A 208 12.58 20.76 7.14
N MET A 209 12.06 19.68 7.72
CA MET A 209 10.79 19.75 8.45
C MET A 209 10.95 20.56 9.74
N GLU A 210 12.05 20.37 10.48
CA GLU A 210 12.34 21.14 11.69
C GLU A 210 12.57 22.63 11.37
N GLN A 211 13.41 22.96 10.38
CA GLN A 211 13.73 24.34 10.01
C GLN A 211 12.50 25.16 9.60
N ASN A 212 11.51 24.51 8.97
CA ASN A 212 10.28 25.16 8.55
C ASN A 212 9.19 25.18 9.64
N GLY A 213 9.46 24.60 10.82
CA GLY A 213 8.49 24.46 11.90
C GLY A 213 7.35 23.50 11.57
N ASN A 214 7.58 22.53 10.68
CA ASN A 214 6.58 21.57 10.24
C ASN A 214 6.52 20.35 11.17
N THR A 215 5.33 19.79 11.32
CA THR A 215 5.13 18.52 12.05
C THR A 215 4.69 17.42 11.08
N ILE A 216 5.17 16.19 11.29
CA ILE A 216 4.82 15.02 10.47
C ILE A 216 3.95 14.07 11.28
N ILE A 217 2.82 13.67 10.71
CA ILE A 217 1.87 12.70 11.26
C ILE A 217 1.77 11.52 10.29
N PRO A 218 2.03 10.27 10.72
CA PRO A 218 1.86 9.11 9.85
C PRO A 218 0.38 8.84 9.56
N LEU A 219 0.04 8.61 8.28
CA LEU A 219 -1.30 8.23 7.83
C LEU A 219 -1.31 6.75 7.43
N ARG A 220 -1.19 5.87 8.44
CA ARG A 220 -1.10 4.43 8.21
C ARG A 220 -2.36 3.93 7.49
N SER A 221 -2.20 3.21 6.39
CA SER A 221 -3.32 2.59 5.67
C SER A 221 -4.01 1.50 6.51
N ALA A 222 -3.27 0.89 7.44
CA ALA A 222 -3.79 -0.07 8.40
C ALA A 222 -4.75 0.53 9.44
N LEU A 223 -4.87 1.86 9.55
CA LEU A 223 -5.80 2.53 10.46
C LEU A 223 -7.04 3.05 9.71
N PRO A 224 -8.25 2.85 10.26
CA PRO A 224 -9.47 3.38 9.67
C PRO A 224 -9.47 4.92 9.72
N GLU A 225 -10.31 5.56 8.91
CA GLU A 225 -10.49 7.02 9.00
C GLU A 225 -11.14 7.43 10.32
N THR A 226 -12.08 6.62 10.81
CA THR A 226 -12.77 6.84 12.08
C THR A 226 -12.98 5.53 12.83
N CYS A 227 -13.06 5.61 14.16
CA CYS A 227 -13.54 4.53 15.00
C CYS A 227 -14.30 5.08 16.21
N TYR A 228 -15.03 4.20 16.89
CA TYR A 228 -15.62 4.48 18.20
C TYR A 228 -14.62 4.13 19.31
N GLY A 229 -14.71 4.85 20.42
CA GLY A 229 -13.96 4.59 21.64
C GLY A 229 -14.77 5.02 22.87
N THR A 230 -14.16 4.95 24.05
CA THR A 230 -14.78 5.41 25.29
C THR A 230 -13.83 6.28 26.09
N LEU A 231 -14.33 7.34 26.73
CA LEU A 231 -13.54 8.15 27.65
C LEU A 231 -13.20 7.38 28.93
N SER A 232 -11.95 7.47 29.37
CA SER A 232 -11.49 6.74 30.57
C SER A 232 -12.16 7.23 31.87
N ASP A 233 -12.44 8.53 31.95
CA ASP A 233 -13.02 9.20 33.12
C ASP A 233 -14.54 9.01 33.20
N THR A 234 -15.28 9.33 32.13
CA THR A 234 -16.75 9.30 32.10
C THR A 234 -17.33 7.97 31.59
N GLY A 235 -16.61 7.27 30.72
CA GLY A 235 -17.12 6.11 29.99
C GLY A 235 -18.03 6.46 28.82
N GLU A 236 -18.17 7.74 28.46
CA GLU A 236 -18.99 8.16 27.31
C GLU A 236 -18.42 7.61 25.99
N VAL A 237 -19.32 7.23 25.07
CA VAL A 237 -18.95 6.80 23.72
C VAL A 237 -18.54 8.00 22.88
N ILE A 238 -17.37 7.90 22.26
CA ILE A 238 -16.76 8.97 21.46
C ILE A 238 -16.38 8.47 20.07
N ILE A 239 -16.19 9.40 19.15
CA ILE A 239 -15.61 9.14 17.82
C ILE A 239 -14.18 9.68 17.80
N ILE A 240 -13.25 8.85 17.34
CA ILE A 240 -11.85 9.19 17.12
C ILE A 240 -11.61 9.24 15.61
N LYS A 241 -10.96 10.31 15.14
CA LYS A 241 -10.58 10.46 13.73
C LYS A 241 -9.08 10.32 13.57
N LYS A 242 -8.65 9.62 12.53
CA LYS A 242 -7.24 9.42 12.22
C LYS A 242 -6.53 10.75 11.99
N ALA A 243 -5.30 10.84 12.48
CA ALA A 243 -4.43 12.02 12.34
C ALA A 243 -4.94 13.30 13.03
N GLU A 244 -5.91 13.18 13.93
CA GLU A 244 -6.41 14.28 14.76
C GLU A 244 -6.12 14.02 16.24
N THR A 245 -5.96 15.08 17.02
CA THR A 245 -5.82 15.00 18.49
C THR A 245 -7.19 15.12 19.14
N GLY A 246 -7.45 14.33 20.18
CA GLY A 246 -8.73 14.37 20.91
C GLY A 246 -9.84 13.58 20.22
N TYR A 247 -11.09 13.97 20.49
CA TYR A 247 -12.26 13.17 20.15
C TYR A 247 -13.49 14.03 19.84
N TYR A 248 -14.50 13.38 19.27
CA TYR A 248 -15.81 13.96 19.00
C TYR A 248 -16.88 13.25 19.84
N LYS A 249 -17.82 14.03 20.36
CA LYS A 249 -18.96 13.50 21.11
C LYS A 249 -19.93 12.77 20.19
N THR A 250 -20.65 11.81 20.76
CA THR A 250 -21.77 11.13 20.11
C THR A 250 -23.07 11.48 20.81
N ASP A 251 -24.19 11.38 20.11
CA ASP A 251 -25.54 11.52 20.70
C ASP A 251 -26.06 10.19 21.29
N ILE A 252 -25.17 9.20 21.46
CA ILE A 252 -25.52 7.89 22.02
C ILE A 252 -25.79 8.08 23.51
N GLU A 253 -27.03 7.84 23.93
CA GLU A 253 -27.38 7.83 25.35
C GLU A 253 -26.59 6.75 26.08
N GLY A 254 -25.78 7.18 27.06
CA GLY A 254 -24.83 6.32 27.74
C GLY A 254 -25.50 5.32 28.68
N GLY A 255 -24.99 4.09 28.64
CA GLY A 255 -25.10 3.14 29.75
C GLY A 255 -23.94 3.32 30.73
N ASP A 256 -23.70 2.31 31.57
CA ASP A 256 -22.48 2.27 32.39
C ASP A 256 -21.21 2.11 31.52
N LYS A 257 -20.02 2.23 32.15
CA LYS A 257 -18.73 2.19 31.43
C LYS A 257 -18.54 0.89 30.64
N GLU A 258 -19.01 -0.23 31.16
CA GLU A 258 -18.81 -1.53 30.53
C GLU A 258 -19.76 -1.71 29.33
N GLN A 259 -21.01 -1.30 29.49
CA GLN A 259 -22.00 -1.26 28.41
C GLN A 259 -21.53 -0.38 27.26
N ASN A 260 -21.02 0.81 27.55
CA ASN A 260 -20.53 1.73 26.51
C ASN A 260 -19.29 1.18 25.79
N ARG A 261 -18.42 0.45 26.49
CA ARG A 261 -17.26 -0.21 25.86
C ARG A 261 -17.72 -1.31 24.90
N GLN A 262 -18.67 -2.15 25.33
CA GLN A 262 -19.24 -3.20 24.47
C GLN A 262 -19.95 -2.60 23.25
N LEU A 263 -20.64 -1.48 23.44
CA LEU A 263 -21.32 -0.75 22.36
C LEU A 263 -20.33 -0.17 21.34
N ALA A 264 -19.23 0.44 21.79
CA ALA A 264 -18.17 0.93 20.92
C ALA A 264 -17.54 -0.22 20.12
N ASP A 265 -17.27 -1.37 20.76
CA ASP A 265 -16.75 -2.58 20.10
C ASP A 265 -17.73 -3.13 19.05
N GLU A 266 -19.04 -3.10 19.32
CA GLU A 266 -20.07 -3.53 18.39
C GLU A 266 -20.12 -2.62 17.15
N TYR A 267 -20.11 -1.30 17.34
CA TYR A 267 -20.08 -0.35 16.23
C TYR A 267 -18.79 -0.46 15.41
N ASN A 268 -17.64 -0.60 16.06
CA ASN A 268 -16.37 -0.84 15.39
C ASN A 268 -16.42 -2.12 14.55
N ARG A 269 -16.98 -3.22 15.07
CA ARG A 269 -17.14 -4.47 14.31
C ARG A 269 -18.01 -4.28 13.07
N LYS A 270 -19.09 -3.51 13.15
CA LYS A 270 -19.94 -3.15 12.00
C LYS A 270 -19.20 -2.34 10.95
N LEU A 271 -18.21 -1.53 11.37
CA LEU A 271 -17.32 -0.78 10.48
C LEU A 271 -16.10 -1.58 10.00
N GLY A 272 -15.95 -2.85 10.41
CA GLY A 272 -14.77 -3.66 10.09
C GLY A 272 -13.50 -3.23 10.84
N VAL A 273 -13.64 -2.43 11.89
CA VAL A 273 -12.54 -2.00 12.75
C VAL A 273 -12.26 -3.06 13.81
N SER A 274 -11.04 -3.57 13.80
CA SER A 274 -10.51 -4.51 14.80
C SER A 274 -10.20 -3.83 16.13
N LYS A 275 -10.12 -4.62 17.21
CA LYS A 275 -9.69 -4.13 18.53
C LYS A 275 -8.30 -3.48 18.49
N ALA A 276 -7.34 -4.12 17.82
CA ALA A 276 -6.00 -3.58 17.61
C ALA A 276 -6.02 -2.18 16.95
N GLN A 277 -6.88 -1.98 15.95
CA GLN A 277 -7.04 -0.67 15.30
C GLN A 277 -7.69 0.35 16.24
N ALA A 278 -8.73 -0.01 16.98
CA ALA A 278 -9.41 0.91 17.90
C ALA A 278 -8.49 1.38 19.05
N GLU A 279 -7.69 0.47 19.61
CA GLU A 279 -6.71 0.80 20.65
C GLU A 279 -5.58 1.67 20.09
N ALA A 280 -5.11 1.39 18.87
CA ALA A 280 -4.11 2.23 18.21
C ALA A 280 -4.64 3.63 17.85
N MET A 281 -5.90 3.75 17.43
CA MET A 281 -6.57 5.03 17.21
C MET A 281 -6.65 5.85 18.51
N SER A 282 -7.01 5.20 19.62
CA SER A 282 -7.06 5.82 20.95
C SER A 282 -5.68 6.33 21.40
N ALA A 283 -4.64 5.50 21.25
CA ALA A 283 -3.27 5.92 21.56
C ALA A 283 -2.79 7.07 20.66
N GLY A 284 -3.12 7.05 19.37
CA GLY A 284 -2.77 8.11 18.42
C GLY A 284 -3.42 9.45 18.76
N SER A 285 -4.70 9.44 19.12
CA SER A 285 -5.43 10.65 19.53
C SER A 285 -4.93 11.25 20.85
N LEU A 286 -4.54 10.41 21.82
CA LEU A 286 -4.11 10.85 23.15
C LEU A 286 -2.63 11.24 23.22
N PHE A 287 -1.76 10.47 22.58
CA PHE A 287 -0.30 10.56 22.75
C PHE A 287 0.43 10.95 21.46
N GLY A 288 -0.30 11.13 20.37
CA GLY A 288 0.24 11.47 19.05
C GLY A 288 0.46 10.23 18.18
N TRP A 289 0.25 10.39 16.88
CA TRP A 289 0.22 9.29 15.91
C TRP A 289 1.59 8.67 15.58
N GLY A 290 2.68 9.31 16.01
CA GLY A 290 4.04 8.78 15.84
C GLY A 290 4.44 7.75 16.89
N VAL A 291 3.71 7.61 18.00
CA VAL A 291 4.12 6.71 19.09
C VAL A 291 3.91 5.24 18.72
N PRO A 292 4.65 4.29 19.32
CA PRO A 292 4.45 2.86 19.08
C PRO A 292 3.01 2.38 19.35
N GLY A 293 2.32 2.97 20.33
CA GLY A 293 0.91 2.69 20.60
C GLY A 293 -0.02 3.08 19.45
N ALA A 294 0.36 4.01 18.57
CA ALA A 294 -0.46 4.39 17.42
C ALA A 294 -0.25 3.49 16.18
N ASP A 295 0.34 2.31 16.36
CA ASP A 295 0.57 1.33 15.30
C ASP A 295 -0.14 0.01 15.64
N PRO A 296 -1.18 -0.39 14.89
CA PRO A 296 -1.99 -1.55 15.20
C PRO A 296 -1.19 -2.87 15.18
N LYS A 297 -0.02 -2.91 14.51
CA LYS A 297 0.84 -4.11 14.51
C LYS A 297 1.45 -4.44 15.87
N ASN A 298 1.43 -3.47 16.80
CA ASN A 298 1.95 -3.64 18.16
C ASN A 298 0.86 -4.15 19.12
N TYR A 299 -0.29 -4.59 18.61
CA TYR A 299 -1.38 -5.15 19.41
C TYR A 299 -1.65 -6.60 19.01
N ASP A 300 -2.12 -7.40 19.96
CA ASP A 300 -2.69 -8.72 19.66
C ASP A 300 -4.15 -8.61 19.15
N MET A 301 -4.77 -9.76 18.87
CA MET A 301 -6.16 -9.81 18.38
C MET A 301 -7.18 -9.29 19.40
N ASP A 302 -6.82 -9.27 20.69
CA ASP A 302 -7.66 -8.79 21.78
C ASP A 302 -7.46 -7.30 22.07
N GLY A 303 -6.53 -6.63 21.39
CA GLY A 303 -6.21 -5.23 21.59
C GLY A 303 -5.24 -4.98 22.74
N ASN A 304 -4.51 -5.99 23.21
CA ASN A 304 -3.47 -5.79 24.22
C ASN A 304 -2.16 -5.38 23.55
N PHE A 305 -1.54 -4.32 24.08
CA PHE A 305 -0.27 -3.82 23.56
C PHE A 305 0.86 -4.81 23.84
N SER A 306 1.49 -5.30 22.78
CA SER A 306 2.68 -6.14 22.80
C SER A 306 3.82 -5.39 22.13
N ASN A 307 4.69 -4.76 22.95
CA ASN A 307 5.88 -4.12 22.41
C ASN A 307 6.87 -5.20 21.93
N ARG A 308 6.77 -5.62 20.66
CA ARG A 308 7.69 -6.61 20.07
C ARG A 308 9.16 -6.15 20.05
N ARG A 309 9.44 -4.86 20.27
CA ARG A 309 10.82 -4.31 20.32
C ARG A 309 11.69 -4.83 21.45
N SER A 310 11.15 -5.53 22.46
CA SER A 310 12.01 -6.10 23.53
C SER A 310 12.65 -7.45 23.15
N ARG A 311 12.22 -8.13 22.08
CA ARG A 311 12.73 -9.48 21.73
C ARG A 311 13.87 -9.52 20.72
N ASP A 312 14.05 -8.49 19.88
CA ASP A 312 15.13 -8.45 18.86
C ASP A 312 16.45 -7.83 19.34
N ARG A 313 16.61 -7.60 20.65
CA ARG A 313 17.92 -7.28 21.27
C ARG A 313 18.54 -8.49 21.97
N GLY A 314 18.41 -9.67 21.36
CA GLY A 314 19.05 -10.91 21.81
C GLY A 314 19.99 -11.46 20.74
N ASP A 315 21.24 -11.64 21.11
CA ASP A 315 22.32 -12.32 20.37
C ASP A 315 22.95 -11.60 19.17
N ALA A 316 23.60 -10.47 19.47
CA ALA A 316 24.92 -10.19 18.92
C ALA A 316 25.88 -9.86 20.08
N ARG A 317 26.57 -10.88 20.58
CA ARG A 317 27.79 -10.75 21.38
C ARG A 317 28.98 -11.16 20.54
#